data_AF-A0A2V8R5Z7-F1
#
_entry.id   AF-A0A2V8R5Z7-F1
#
_cell.length_a   1.000
_cell.length_b   1.000
_cell.length_c   1.000
_cell.angle_alpha   90.00
_cell.angle_beta   90.00
_cell.angle_gamma   90.00
#
_symmetry.space_group_name_H-M   'P 1'
#
loop_
_entity.id
_entity.type
_entity.pdbx_description
1 polymer ?
#
loop_
_entity_poly.entity_id
_entity_poly.type
_entity_poly.pdbx_seq_one_letter_code
_entity_poly.pdbx_strand_id
1 'polypeptide(L)'
;MFRPTWLKALGLAVALSAGILEELVFRKLLMNYLSAVGVGPLSQIVLSRLAFGMAHGIWGLMGRSIRAALGATVATGILGAALALVFIVSGRSLAPCVVAHFLINALVEPGLVLAATRGEMSRRQSA
;
A
#
# COMPACT_ATOMS: atom_id res chain seq x y z
N MET A 1 16.26 -16.42 16.71
CA MET A 1 17.60 -15.93 16.31
C MET A 1 17.52 -15.38 14.89
N PHE A 2 17.64 -14.07 14.70
CA PHE A 2 17.60 -13.45 13.37
C PHE A 2 18.89 -13.81 12.62
N ARG A 3 18.80 -14.66 11.60
CA ARG A 3 19.90 -14.92 10.67
C ARG A 3 19.68 -14.06 9.42
N PRO A 4 20.39 -12.91 9.29
CA PRO A 4 20.31 -12.11 8.07
C PRO A 4 20.93 -12.92 6.94
N THR A 5 20.14 -13.19 5.91
CA THR A 5 20.59 -13.80 4.67
C THR A 5 20.60 -12.73 3.60
N TRP A 6 21.39 -12.93 2.54
CA TRP A 6 21.38 -12.08 1.35
C TRP A 6 19.95 -11.79 0.86
N LEU A 7 19.09 -12.81 0.80
CA LEU A 7 17.70 -12.68 0.36
C LEU A 7 16.88 -11.74 1.26
N LYS A 8 17.11 -11.77 2.57
CA LYS A 8 16.44 -10.84 3.50
C LYS A 8 16.93 -9.41 3.32
N ALA A 9 18.23 -9.22 3.12
CA ALA A 9 18.79 -7.91 2.84
C ALA A 9 18.23 -7.32 1.53
N LEU A 10 18.18 -8.14 0.47
CA LEU A 10 17.56 -7.75 -0.80
C LEU A 10 16.07 -7.43 -0.61
N GLY A 11 15.34 -8.25 0.14
CA GLY A 11 13.93 -8.00 0.45
C GLY A 11 13.70 -6.66 1.15
N LEU A 12 14.55 -6.30 2.11
CA LEU A 12 14.50 -4.99 2.78
C LEU A 12 14.83 -3.84 1.81
N ALA A 13 15.82 -4.02 0.92
CA ALA A 13 16.15 -3.02 -0.09
C ALA A 13 15.00 -2.79 -1.06
N VAL A 14 14.32 -3.86 -1.49
CA VAL A 14 13.11 -3.78 -2.33
C VAL A 14 11.97 -3.11 -1.57
N ALA A 15 11.72 -3.50 -0.32
CA ALA A 15 10.68 -2.90 0.53
C ALA A 15 10.85 -1.38 0.67
N LEU A 16 12.09 -0.92 0.88
CA LEU A 16 12.40 0.51 0.96
C LEU A 16 12.22 1.21 -0.39
N SER A 17 12.77 0.63 -1.45
CA SER A 17 12.73 1.23 -2.80
C SER A 17 11.29 1.33 -3.32
N ALA A 18 10.50 0.28 -3.14
CA ALA A 18 9.08 0.25 -3.48
C ALA A 18 8.31 1.30 -2.67
N GLY A 19 8.51 1.34 -1.34
CA GLY A 19 7.87 2.35 -0.48
C GLY A 19 8.18 3.79 -0.93
N ILE A 20 9.43 4.09 -1.29
CA ILE A 20 9.79 5.41 -1.82
C ILE A 20 9.05 5.72 -3.14
N LEU A 21 9.08 4.79 -4.10
CA LEU A 21 8.48 5.00 -5.41
C LEU A 21 6.97 5.17 -5.32
N GLU A 22 6.31 4.35 -4.51
CA GLU A 22 4.86 4.44 -4.31
C GLU A 22 4.46 5.73 -3.62
N GLU A 23 5.20 6.18 -2.60
CA GLU A 23 4.90 7.46 -1.96
C GLU A 23 5.16 8.66 -2.89
N LEU A 24 6.16 8.59 -3.77
CA LEU A 24 6.36 9.60 -4.81
C LEU A 24 5.17 9.65 -5.78
N VAL A 25 4.66 8.50 -6.22
CA VAL A 25 3.54 8.45 -7.17
C VAL A 25 2.22 8.88 -6.51
N PHE A 26 1.85 8.25 -5.40
CA PHE A 26 0.50 8.43 -4.83
C PHE A 26 0.38 9.66 -3.93
N ARG A 27 1.45 10.07 -3.24
CA ARG A 27 1.38 11.19 -2.28
C ARG A 27 1.97 12.43 -2.92
N LYS A 28 3.20 12.36 -3.43
CA LYS A 28 3.80 13.55 -4.05
C LYS A 28 3.14 13.92 -5.37
N LEU A 29 3.04 13.00 -6.33
CA LEU A 29 2.55 13.33 -7.66
C LEU A 29 1.02 13.48 -7.67
N LEU A 30 0.30 12.40 -7.33
CA LEU A 30 -1.16 12.38 -7.41
C LEU A 30 -1.81 13.41 -6.48
N MET A 31 -1.51 13.40 -5.18
CA MET A 31 -2.19 14.33 -4.27
C MET A 31 -1.78 15.79 -4.49
N ASN A 32 -0.54 16.10 -4.89
CA ASN A 32 -0.18 17.50 -5.22
C ASN A 32 -0.87 17.95 -6.50
N TYR A 33 -0.96 17.09 -7.51
CA TYR A 33 -1.73 17.40 -8.72
C TYR A 33 -3.19 17.72 -8.36
N LEU A 34 -3.84 16.85 -7.58
CA LEU A 34 -5.22 17.07 -7.12
C LEU A 34 -5.36 18.38 -6.33
N SER A 35 -4.40 18.68 -5.46
CA SER A 35 -4.37 19.96 -4.73
C SER A 35 -4.23 21.16 -5.65
N ALA A 36 -3.39 21.07 -6.69
CA ALA A 36 -3.14 22.15 -7.64
C ALA A 36 -4.38 22.47 -8.49
N VAL A 37 -5.22 21.48 -8.78
CA VAL A 37 -6.51 21.66 -9.46
C VAL A 37 -7.68 21.96 -8.50
N GLY A 38 -7.39 22.26 -7.23
CA GLY A 38 -8.38 22.72 -6.25
C GLY A 38 -9.20 21.62 -5.55
N VAL A 39 -8.81 20.34 -5.67
CA VAL A 39 -9.51 19.24 -5.00
C VAL A 39 -9.25 19.28 -3.49
N GLY A 40 -10.32 19.25 -2.69
CA GLY A 40 -10.22 19.30 -1.23
C GLY A 40 -9.54 18.08 -0.59
N PRO A 41 -9.02 18.18 0.65
CA PRO A 41 -8.23 17.14 1.30
C PRO A 41 -8.95 15.79 1.44
N LEU A 42 -10.25 15.79 1.76
CA LEU A 42 -11.03 14.56 1.89
C LEU A 42 -11.11 13.80 0.56
N SER A 43 -11.38 14.50 -0.53
CA SER A 43 -11.42 13.93 -1.87
C SER A 43 -10.04 13.45 -2.32
N GLN A 44 -8.95 14.14 -1.95
CA GLN A 44 -7.59 13.65 -2.20
C GLN A 44 -7.34 12.30 -1.51
N ILE A 45 -7.75 12.15 -0.24
CA ILE A 45 -7.63 10.88 0.50
C ILE A 45 -8.43 9.79 -0.19
N VAL A 46 -9.69 10.05 -0.56
CA VAL A 46 -10.54 9.06 -1.25
C VAL A 46 -9.95 8.65 -2.59
N LEU A 47 -9.49 9.58 -3.42
CA LEU A 47 -8.92 9.26 -4.72
C LEU A 47 -7.59 8.52 -4.59
N SER A 48 -6.72 8.95 -3.67
CA SER A 48 -5.46 8.27 -3.37
C SER A 48 -5.68 6.84 -2.88
N ARG A 49 -6.64 6.62 -1.97
CA ARG A 49 -6.95 5.28 -1.44
C ARG A 49 -7.45 4.33 -2.54
N LEU A 50 -8.26 4.83 -3.46
CA LEU A 50 -8.80 4.03 -4.56
C LEU A 50 -7.71 3.67 -5.55
N ALA A 51 -6.89 4.65 -5.96
CA ALA A 51 -5.78 4.43 -6.88
C ALA A 51 -4.76 3.44 -6.29
N PHE A 52 -4.39 3.62 -5.02
CA PHE A 52 -3.47 2.74 -4.31
C PHE A 52 -4.02 1.32 -4.19
N GLY A 53 -5.28 1.17 -3.75
CA GLY A 53 -5.93 -0.14 -3.64
C GLY A 53 -6.00 -0.87 -4.99
N MET A 54 -6.41 -0.18 -6.06
CA MET A 54 -6.54 -0.77 -7.39
C MET A 54 -5.20 -1.29 -7.93
N ALA A 55 -4.10 -0.56 -7.71
CA ALA A 55 -2.77 -1.00 -8.11
C ALA A 55 -2.40 -2.37 -7.49
N HIS A 56 -2.88 -2.63 -6.28
CA HIS A 56 -2.61 -3.85 -5.53
C HIS A 56 -3.59 -5.00 -5.79
N GLY A 57 -4.70 -4.73 -6.47
CA GLY A 57 -5.63 -5.78 -6.92
C GLY A 57 -4.97 -6.83 -7.83
N ILE A 58 -3.84 -6.47 -8.46
CA ILE A 58 -3.02 -7.37 -9.29
C ILE A 58 -2.56 -8.63 -8.55
N TRP A 59 -2.38 -8.59 -7.22
CA TRP A 59 -2.00 -9.76 -6.43
C TRP A 59 -3.05 -10.88 -6.49
N GLY A 60 -4.33 -10.53 -6.53
CA GLY A 60 -5.39 -11.52 -6.70
C GLY A 60 -5.43 -12.12 -8.10
N LEU A 61 -4.96 -11.39 -9.13
CA LEU A 61 -4.77 -11.93 -10.47
C LEU A 61 -3.61 -12.94 -10.50
N MET A 62 -2.53 -12.68 -9.75
CA MET A 62 -1.43 -13.66 -9.56
C MET A 62 -1.93 -14.94 -8.87
N GLY A 63 -2.85 -14.80 -7.91
CA GLY A 63 -3.54 -15.92 -7.25
C GLY A 63 -4.73 -16.49 -8.02
N ARG A 64 -5.02 -15.99 -9.24
CA ARG A 64 -6.17 -16.39 -10.10
C ARG A 64 -7.54 -16.33 -9.39
N SER A 65 -7.71 -15.40 -8.45
CA SER A 65 -8.92 -15.26 -7.63
C SER A 65 -9.39 -13.81 -7.57
N ILE A 66 -10.56 -13.55 -8.17
CA ILE A 66 -11.22 -12.22 -8.14
C ILE A 66 -11.54 -11.81 -6.70
N ARG A 67 -11.95 -12.76 -5.84
CA ARG A 67 -12.23 -12.46 -4.42
C ARG A 67 -10.97 -12.04 -3.67
N ALA A 68 -9.85 -12.71 -3.93
CA ALA A 68 -8.57 -12.30 -3.37
C ALA A 68 -8.13 -10.93 -3.89
N ALA A 69 -8.39 -10.62 -5.16
CA ALA A 69 -8.11 -9.29 -5.74
C ALA A 69 -8.90 -8.19 -5.04
N LEU A 70 -10.19 -8.42 -4.77
CA LEU A 70 -11.05 -7.50 -4.02
C LEU A 70 -10.56 -7.33 -2.57
N GLY A 71 -10.21 -8.45 -1.91
CA GLY A 71 -9.66 -8.43 -0.55
C GLY A 71 -8.37 -7.62 -0.44
N ALA A 72 -7.42 -7.86 -1.36
CA ALA A 72 -6.17 -7.10 -1.45
C ALA A 72 -6.44 -5.61 -1.70
N THR A 73 -7.28 -5.29 -2.69
CA THR A 73 -7.68 -3.91 -3.03
C THR A 73 -8.26 -3.15 -1.83
N VAL A 74 -9.14 -3.79 -1.05
CA VAL A 74 -9.75 -3.16 0.13
C VAL A 74 -8.71 -2.97 1.23
N ALA A 75 -7.92 -4.00 1.56
CA ALA A 75 -6.92 -3.94 2.61
C ALA A 75 -5.85 -2.88 2.32
N THR A 76 -5.26 -2.89 1.13
CA THR A 76 -4.24 -1.91 0.74
C THR A 76 -4.85 -0.54 0.52
N GLY A 77 -6.10 -0.44 0.05
CA GLY A 77 -6.83 0.84 0.00
C GLY A 77 -6.97 1.49 1.38
N ILE A 78 -7.25 0.72 2.44
CA ILE A 78 -7.31 1.25 3.82
C ILE A 78 -5.94 1.76 4.27
N LEU A 79 -4.87 0.99 4.03
CA LEU A 79 -3.50 1.44 4.30
C LEU A 79 -3.15 2.69 3.49
N GLY A 80 -3.60 2.75 2.23
CA GLY A 80 -3.42 3.88 1.35
C GLY A 80 -4.10 5.15 1.86
N ALA A 81 -5.31 5.02 2.42
CA ALA A 81 -6.00 6.13 3.08
C ALA A 81 -5.24 6.62 4.32
N ALA A 82 -4.70 5.69 5.13
CA ALA A 82 -3.91 6.03 6.30
C ALA A 82 -2.64 6.81 5.92
N LEU A 83 -1.91 6.37 4.88
CA LEU A 83 -0.73 7.07 4.37
C LEU A 83 -1.09 8.44 3.75
N ALA A 84 -2.24 8.56 3.07
CA ALA A 84 -2.72 9.85 2.57
C ALA A 84 -3.04 10.83 3.71
N LEU A 85 -3.61 10.33 4.82
CA LEU A 85 -3.81 11.11 6.03
C LEU A 85 -2.47 11.56 6.63
N VAL A 86 -1.51 10.64 6.80
CA VAL A 86 -0.14 10.95 7.27
C VAL A 86 0.50 12.05 6.41
N PHE A 87 0.34 11.97 5.09
CA PHE A 87 0.87 12.98 4.17
C PHE A 87 0.27 14.36 4.41
N ILE A 88 -1.06 14.47 4.58
CA ILE A 88 -1.71 15.76 4.84
C ILE A 88 -1.32 16.33 6.21
N VAL A 89 -1.41 15.52 7.28
CA VAL A 89 -1.14 16.00 8.65
C VAL A 89 0.33 16.34 8.88
N SER A 90 1.24 15.74 8.13
CA SER A 90 2.68 16.06 8.17
C SER A 90 3.06 17.29 7.34
N GLY A 91 2.09 18.06 6.83
CA GLY A 91 2.38 19.21 5.97
C GLY A 91 2.92 18.80 4.60
N ARG A 92 2.48 17.65 4.07
CA ARG A 92 2.88 17.11 2.77
C ARG A 92 4.36 16.68 2.73
N SER A 93 4.87 16.22 3.87
CA SER A 93 6.20 15.61 3.98
C SER A 93 6.15 14.13 3.59
N LEU A 94 7.10 13.70 2.75
CA LEU A 94 7.20 12.28 2.36
C LEU A 94 7.91 11.42 3.40
N ALA A 95 8.79 12.00 4.22
CA ALA A 95 9.60 11.24 5.17
C ALA A 95 8.76 10.34 6.10
N PRO A 96 7.71 10.83 6.80
CA PRO A 96 6.89 9.97 7.66
C PRO A 96 6.12 8.91 6.85
N CYS A 97 5.70 9.24 5.62
CA CYS A 97 5.01 8.28 4.75
C CYS A 97 5.94 7.16 4.31
N VAL A 98 7.16 7.48 3.87
CA VAL A 98 8.17 6.48 3.45
C VAL A 98 8.55 5.58 4.60
N VAL A 99 8.73 6.12 5.81
CA VAL A 99 9.01 5.31 7.00
C VAL A 99 7.83 4.37 7.31
N ALA A 100 6.60 4.89 7.35
CA ALA A 100 5.41 4.08 7.61
C ALA A 100 5.22 2.99 6.54
N HIS A 101 5.40 3.35 5.26
CA HIS A 101 5.26 2.43 4.14
C HIS A 101 6.36 1.38 4.14
N PHE A 102 7.62 1.74 4.41
CA PHE A 102 8.69 0.76 4.59
C PHE A 102 8.36 -0.26 5.70
N LEU A 103 7.80 0.19 6.82
CA LEU A 103 7.38 -0.72 7.89
C LEU A 103 6.23 -1.64 7.47
N ILE A 104 5.26 -1.11 6.71
CA ILE A 104 4.20 -1.92 6.09
C ILE A 104 4.82 -2.98 5.18
N ASN A 105 5.76 -2.61 4.31
CA ASN A 105 6.39 -3.52 3.34
C ASN A 105 7.26 -4.58 4.02
N ALA A 106 7.96 -4.20 5.09
CA ALA A 106 8.83 -5.13 5.82
C ALA A 106 8.05 -6.10 6.72
N LEU A 107 6.91 -5.68 7.28
CA LEU A 107 6.24 -6.40 8.38
C LEU A 107 4.86 -6.95 8.01
N VAL A 108 4.15 -6.31 7.08
CA VAL A 108 2.72 -6.58 6.80
C VAL A 108 2.54 -7.14 5.38
N GLU A 109 3.17 -6.52 4.39
CA GLU A 109 3.03 -6.86 2.97
C GLU A 109 3.30 -8.34 2.66
N PRO A 110 4.35 -9.00 3.18
CA PRO A 110 4.59 -10.41 2.87
C PRO A 110 3.42 -11.31 3.28
N GLY A 111 2.77 -10.98 4.41
CA GLY A 111 1.57 -11.68 4.87
C GLY A 111 0.37 -11.42 3.96
N LEU A 112 0.15 -10.17 3.53
CA LEU A 112 -0.94 -9.81 2.62
C LEU A 112 -0.78 -10.48 1.25
N VAL A 113 0.43 -10.48 0.69
CA VAL A 113 0.73 -11.13 -0.60
C VAL A 113 0.52 -12.63 -0.51
N LEU A 114 0.98 -13.28 0.56
CA LEU A 114 0.74 -14.71 0.79
C LEU A 114 -0.75 -15.02 0.94
N ALA A 115 -1.49 -14.23 1.71
CA ALA A 115 -2.93 -14.42 1.90
C ALA A 115 -3.72 -14.21 0.59
N ALA A 116 -3.30 -13.27 -0.26
CA ALA A 116 -3.89 -13.04 -1.57
C ALA A 116 -3.60 -14.20 -2.54
N THR A 117 -2.34 -14.61 -2.64
CA THR A 117 -1.88 -15.64 -3.59
C THR A 117 -2.32 -17.05 -3.20
N ARG A 118 -2.51 -17.33 -1.90
CA ARG A 118 -3.06 -18.60 -1.40
C ARG A 118 -4.60 -18.62 -1.35
N GLY A 119 -5.26 -17.53 -1.70
CA GLY A 119 -6.72 -17.41 -1.67
C GLY A 119 -7.32 -17.35 -0.26
N GLU A 120 -6.54 -17.09 0.77
CA GLU A 120 -7.01 -16.93 2.17
C GLU A 120 -7.89 -15.69 2.31
N MET A 121 -7.64 -14.66 1.49
CA MET A 121 -8.52 -13.48 1.35
C MET A 121 -9.88 -13.77 0.69
N SER A 122 -10.14 -15.01 0.25
CA SER A 122 -11.41 -15.43 -0.36
C SER A 122 -12.37 -16.11 0.63
N ARG A 123 -11.86 -16.61 1.77
CA ARG A 123 -12.68 -17.35 2.72
C ARG A 123 -13.55 -16.38 3.52
N ARG A 124 -14.87 -16.49 3.36
CA ARG A 124 -15.79 -16.04 4.42
C ARG A 124 -15.35 -16.76 5.69
N GLN A 125 -15.06 -16.00 6.75
CA GLN A 125 -15.24 -16.54 8.09
C GLN A 125 -16.73 -16.82 8.22
N SER A 126 -17.15 -18.02 7.85
CA SER A 126 -18.41 -18.58 8.31
C SER A 126 -18.17 -18.93 9.78
N ALA A 127 -18.41 -17.95 10.66
CA ALA A 127 -18.72 -18.21 12.05
C ALA A 127 -20.14 -18.77 12.15
#